data_AF-A1XWF7-F1
#
_entry.id   AF-A1XWF7-F1
#
_cell.length_a   1.000
_cell.length_b   1.000
_cell.length_c   1.000
_cell.angle_alpha   90.00
_cell.angle_beta   90.00
_cell.angle_gamma   90.00
#
_symmetry.space_group_name_H-M   'P 1'
#
loop_
_entity.id
_entity.type
_entity.pdbx_description
1 polymer ?
#
loop_
_entity_poly.entity_id
_entity_poly.type
_entity_poly.pdbx_seq_one_letter_code
_entity_poly.pdbx_strand_id
1 'polypeptide(L)'
;ATCTYTDDVLDDYCYYGADYVKKKYNGFGKSKPSWDLIKDVWTEVTLYGLEQYEKFPALMETHFGGSQRAAVVAAGAACAVSLATGHSTAGINAWYLSQLLHKEEMGRLGFYGYDLQGPVRFGQQPLYRATRSAV
;
A
#
# COMPACT_ATOMS: atom_id res chain seq x y z
N ALA A 1 -15.35 0.98 6.54
CA ALA A 1 -14.60 0.48 7.72
C ALA A 1 -14.60 -1.05 7.70
N THR A 2 -15.76 -1.69 7.60
CA THR A 2 -15.89 -3.16 7.46
C THR A 2 -14.90 -3.79 6.49
N CYS A 3 -14.70 -3.19 5.31
CA CYS A 3 -13.75 -3.65 4.30
C CYS A 3 -12.30 -3.90 4.78
N THR A 4 -11.87 -3.34 5.91
CA THR A 4 -10.51 -3.55 6.45
C THR A 4 -10.47 -4.58 7.59
N TYR A 5 -11.59 -5.19 7.98
CA TYR A 5 -11.66 -6.17 9.06
C TYR A 5 -12.71 -7.27 8.82
N THR A 6 -13.24 -7.38 7.61
CA THR A 6 -14.18 -8.42 7.19
C THR A 6 -13.66 -9.13 5.94
N ASP A 7 -14.09 -10.37 5.77
CA ASP A 7 -13.86 -11.19 4.56
C ASP A 7 -12.39 -11.51 4.25
N ASP A 8 -11.49 -11.34 5.23
CA ASP A 8 -10.04 -11.64 5.18
C ASP A 8 -9.28 -11.03 3.99
N VAL A 9 -9.85 -10.02 3.32
CA VAL A 9 -9.29 -9.43 2.11
C VAL A 9 -8.02 -8.65 2.42
N LEU A 10 -8.04 -7.85 3.49
CA LEU A 10 -6.85 -7.10 3.90
C LEU A 10 -5.77 -8.03 4.43
N ASP A 11 -6.18 -9.06 5.16
CA ASP A 11 -5.31 -10.08 5.72
C ASP A 11 -4.55 -10.80 4.59
N ASP A 12 -5.25 -11.22 3.54
CA ASP A 12 -4.65 -11.86 2.36
C ASP A 12 -3.53 -11.00 1.75
N TYR A 13 -3.78 -9.70 1.53
CA TYR A 13 -2.79 -8.81 0.93
C TYR A 13 -1.60 -8.55 1.87
N CYS A 14 -1.85 -8.46 3.18
CA CYS A 14 -0.80 -8.32 4.19
C CYS A 14 0.06 -9.59 4.28
N TYR A 15 -0.55 -10.78 4.23
CA TYR A 15 0.15 -12.05 4.26
C TYR A 15 0.95 -12.29 2.97
N TYR A 16 0.37 -11.97 1.80
CA TYR A 16 1.09 -11.99 0.53
C TYR A 16 2.34 -11.10 0.58
N GLY A 17 2.17 -9.86 1.04
CA GLY A 17 3.28 -8.92 1.19
C GLY A 17 4.34 -9.40 2.20
N ALA A 18 3.92 -9.97 3.33
CA ALA A 18 4.83 -10.53 4.32
C ALA A 18 5.64 -11.70 3.76
N ASP A 19 5.00 -12.61 3.02
CA ASP A 19 5.66 -13.74 2.39
C ASP A 19 6.61 -13.31 1.27
N TYR A 20 6.22 -12.33 0.46
CA TYR A 20 7.07 -11.74 -0.57
C TYR A 20 8.35 -11.17 0.05
N VAL A 21 8.20 -10.38 1.12
CA VAL A 21 9.31 -9.79 1.86
C VAL A 21 10.20 -10.85 2.49
N LYS A 22 9.61 -11.86 3.13
CA LYS A 22 10.35 -12.94 3.78
C LYS A 22 11.18 -13.75 2.78
N LYS A 23 10.62 -14.05 1.60
CA LYS A 23 11.30 -14.77 0.52
C LYS A 23 12.42 -13.94 -0.11
N LYS A 24 12.19 -12.66 -0.40
CA LYS A 24 13.13 -11.81 -1.13
C LYS A 24 14.22 -11.18 -0.27
N TYR A 25 13.89 -10.80 0.97
CA TYR A 25 14.78 -10.08 1.88
C TYR A 25 15.23 -10.90 3.09
N ASN A 26 14.95 -12.22 3.09
CA ASN A 26 15.45 -13.19 4.06
C ASN A 26 15.09 -12.88 5.53
N GLY A 27 13.94 -12.22 5.73
CA GLY A 27 13.36 -11.89 7.03
C GLY A 27 12.82 -10.45 7.11
N PHE A 28 12.10 -10.17 8.20
CA PHE A 28 11.52 -8.86 8.46
C PHE A 28 12.53 -7.91 9.11
N GLY A 29 12.49 -6.63 8.74
CA GLY A 29 13.27 -5.55 9.36
C GLY A 29 14.79 -5.63 9.16
N LYS A 30 15.26 -6.48 8.24
CA LYS A 30 16.70 -6.66 7.99
C LYS A 30 17.25 -5.74 6.92
N SER A 31 16.40 -5.16 6.08
CA SER A 31 16.81 -4.34 4.95
C SER A 31 16.74 -2.86 5.30
N LYS A 32 17.80 -2.12 4.96
CA LYS A 32 17.78 -0.66 5.11
C LYS A 32 16.73 -0.06 4.17
N PRO A 33 16.00 0.99 4.59
CA PRO A 33 15.05 1.67 3.73
C PRO A 33 15.78 2.31 2.54
N SER A 34 15.62 1.73 1.36
CA SER A 34 16.08 2.28 0.08
C SER A 34 14.88 2.48 -0.84
N TRP A 35 14.95 3.48 -1.73
CA TRP A 35 13.87 3.75 -2.67
C TRP A 35 13.60 2.58 -3.62
N ASP A 36 14.63 1.82 -4.01
CA ASP A 36 14.48 0.67 -4.90
C ASP A 36 13.75 -0.48 -4.20
N LEU A 37 14.06 -0.74 -2.92
CA LEU A 37 13.35 -1.73 -2.13
C LEU A 37 11.89 -1.33 -1.90
N ILE A 38 11.66 -0.05 -1.55
CA ILE A 38 10.33 0.47 -1.35
C ILE A 38 9.53 0.27 -2.64
N LYS A 39 10.05 0.73 -3.78
CA LYS A 39 9.43 0.60 -5.11
C LYS A 39 9.08 -0.84 -5.47
N ASP A 40 10.02 -1.74 -5.28
CA ASP A 40 9.81 -3.15 -5.58
C ASP A 40 8.66 -3.75 -4.77
N VAL A 41 8.69 -3.60 -3.43
CA VAL A 41 7.72 -4.23 -2.54
C VAL A 41 6.33 -3.62 -2.67
N TRP A 42 6.20 -2.28 -2.71
CA TRP A 42 4.87 -1.68 -2.77
C TRP A 42 4.22 -1.89 -4.14
N THR A 43 4.99 -1.89 -5.24
CA THR A 43 4.46 -2.11 -6.59
C THR A 43 3.89 -3.52 -6.69
N GLU A 44 4.67 -4.52 -6.28
CA GLU A 44 4.26 -5.92 -6.30
C GLU A 44 2.96 -6.16 -5.52
N VAL A 45 2.88 -5.68 -4.27
CA VAL A 45 1.70 -5.90 -3.42
C VAL A 45 0.49 -5.10 -3.93
N THR A 46 0.71 -3.92 -4.52
CA THR A 46 -0.37 -3.11 -5.09
C THR A 46 -0.96 -3.78 -6.33
N LEU A 47 -0.11 -4.26 -7.25
CA LEU A 47 -0.55 -4.97 -8.44
C LEU A 47 -1.27 -6.27 -8.06
N TYR A 48 -0.72 -7.05 -7.13
CA TYR A 48 -1.38 -8.25 -6.62
C TYR A 48 -2.80 -7.97 -6.11
N GLY A 49 -2.95 -6.94 -5.26
CA GLY A 49 -4.26 -6.58 -4.71
C GLY A 49 -5.25 -6.10 -5.77
N LEU A 50 -4.80 -5.35 -6.78
CA LEU A 50 -5.63 -4.94 -7.91
C LEU A 50 -6.05 -6.12 -8.78
N GLU A 51 -5.12 -7.01 -9.09
CA GLU A 51 -5.39 -8.23 -9.84
C GLU A 51 -6.41 -9.13 -9.12
N GLN A 52 -6.40 -9.21 -7.78
CA GLN A 52 -7.43 -9.97 -7.06
C GLN A 52 -8.82 -9.38 -7.28
N TYR A 53 -8.95 -8.04 -7.27
CA TYR A 53 -10.23 -7.40 -7.58
C TYR A 53 -10.67 -7.64 -9.03
N GLU A 54 -9.76 -7.77 -9.99
CA GLU A 54 -10.09 -8.10 -11.37
C GLU A 54 -10.45 -9.57 -11.58
N LYS A 55 -9.70 -10.49 -10.94
CA LYS A 55 -9.87 -11.94 -11.05
C LYS A 55 -11.14 -12.44 -10.36
N PHE A 56 -11.56 -11.77 -9.28
CA PHE A 56 -12.71 -12.18 -8.49
C PHE A 56 -13.82 -11.13 -8.53
N PRO A 57 -14.80 -11.25 -9.44
CA PRO A 57 -15.92 -10.31 -9.54
C PRO A 57 -16.71 -10.14 -8.24
N ALA A 58 -16.89 -11.23 -7.48
CA ALA A 58 -17.54 -11.19 -6.17
C ALA A 58 -16.77 -10.33 -5.16
N LEU A 59 -15.44 -10.31 -5.23
CA LEU A 59 -14.61 -9.44 -4.39
C LEU A 59 -14.77 -7.96 -4.78
N MET A 60 -14.88 -7.68 -6.09
CA MET A 60 -15.17 -6.33 -6.58
C MET A 60 -16.56 -5.86 -6.14
N GLU A 61 -17.53 -6.76 -5.99
CA GLU A 61 -18.87 -6.47 -5.48
C GLU A 61 -18.88 -6.24 -3.96
N THR A 62 -18.19 -7.09 -3.17
CA THR A 62 -18.04 -6.91 -1.71
C THR A 62 -17.42 -5.56 -1.39
N HIS A 63 -16.39 -5.16 -2.13
CA HIS A 63 -15.78 -3.83 -2.06
C HIS A 63 -16.22 -2.95 -3.24
N PHE A 64 -17.53 -2.77 -3.40
CA PHE A 64 -18.11 -1.95 -4.47
C PHE A 64 -17.56 -0.51 -4.48
N GLY A 65 -17.27 0.04 -3.30
CA GLY A 65 -16.73 1.39 -3.15
C GLY A 65 -15.25 1.46 -3.51
N GLY A 66 -14.88 2.36 -4.43
CA GLY A 66 -13.48 2.58 -4.80
C GLY A 66 -12.58 2.91 -3.59
N SER A 67 -13.06 3.71 -2.64
CA SER A 67 -12.31 4.02 -1.42
C SER A 67 -12.05 2.82 -0.53
N GLN A 68 -12.92 1.80 -0.55
CA GLN A 68 -12.69 0.56 0.20
C GLN A 68 -11.50 -0.18 -0.41
N ARG A 69 -11.51 -0.35 -1.74
CA ARG A 69 -10.41 -1.00 -2.48
C ARG A 69 -9.10 -0.23 -2.33
N ALA A 70 -9.15 1.08 -2.50
CA ALA A 70 -7.98 1.94 -2.36
C ALA A 70 -7.36 1.86 -0.95
N ALA A 71 -8.18 1.81 0.11
CA ALA A 71 -7.69 1.68 1.47
C ALA A 71 -7.05 0.31 1.72
N VAL A 72 -7.70 -0.78 1.27
CA VAL A 72 -7.24 -2.15 1.51
C VAL A 72 -5.96 -2.47 0.75
N VAL A 73 -5.86 -2.06 -0.53
CA VAL A 73 -4.64 -2.27 -1.33
C VAL A 73 -3.47 -1.44 -0.79
N ALA A 74 -3.71 -0.16 -0.47
CA ALA A 74 -2.66 0.71 0.08
C ALA A 74 -2.19 0.25 1.47
N ALA A 75 -3.10 -0.30 2.28
CA ALA A 75 -2.77 -0.89 3.58
C ALA A 75 -1.84 -2.10 3.43
N GLY A 76 -2.17 -3.05 2.55
CA GLY A 76 -1.32 -4.20 2.27
C GLY A 76 0.10 -3.79 1.84
N ALA A 77 0.20 -2.86 0.89
CA ALA A 77 1.47 -2.35 0.39
C ALA A 77 2.31 -1.62 1.47
N ALA A 78 1.65 -0.80 2.30
CA ALA A 78 2.31 -0.09 3.40
C ALA A 78 2.84 -1.04 4.47
N CYS A 79 2.02 -2.02 4.87
CA CYS A 79 2.39 -3.04 5.83
C CYS A 79 3.58 -3.87 5.33
N ALA A 80 3.58 -4.29 4.06
CA ALA A 80 4.69 -5.03 3.46
C ALA A 80 6.01 -4.24 3.49
N VAL A 81 5.99 -2.96 3.10
CA VAL A 81 7.20 -2.11 3.13
C VAL A 81 7.66 -1.82 4.56
N SER A 82 6.75 -1.61 5.50
CA SER A 82 7.09 -1.48 6.92
C SER A 82 7.71 -2.75 7.48
N LEU A 83 7.21 -3.93 7.11
CA LEU A 83 7.78 -5.21 7.51
C LEU A 83 9.17 -5.45 6.89
N ALA A 84 9.40 -5.02 5.64
CA ALA A 84 10.69 -5.16 4.98
C ALA A 84 11.77 -4.27 5.61
N THR A 85 11.41 -3.01 5.88
CA THR A 85 12.37 -1.96 6.27
C THR A 85 12.47 -1.74 7.78
N GLY A 86 11.47 -2.18 8.56
CA GLY A 86 11.34 -1.81 9.97
C GLY A 86 11.10 -0.31 10.18
N HIS A 87 10.69 0.42 9.14
CA HIS A 87 10.59 1.89 9.16
C HIS A 87 9.19 2.35 8.77
N SER A 88 8.46 2.97 9.71
CA SER A 88 7.09 3.44 9.51
C SER A 88 6.97 4.51 8.42
N THR A 89 7.96 5.43 8.34
CA THR A 89 7.99 6.43 7.26
C THR A 89 8.10 5.79 5.88
N ALA A 90 8.90 4.75 5.69
CA ALA A 90 8.96 4.05 4.40
C ALA A 90 7.60 3.41 4.05
N GLY A 91 6.89 2.89 5.05
CA GLY A 91 5.52 2.39 4.89
C GLY A 91 4.51 3.45 4.47
N ILE A 92 4.54 4.65 5.07
CA ILE A 92 3.61 5.71 4.66
C ILE A 92 3.95 6.27 3.27
N ASN A 93 5.21 6.24 2.85
CA ASN A 93 5.57 6.54 1.45
C ASN A 93 4.93 5.51 0.51
N ALA A 94 4.98 4.22 0.87
CA ALA A 94 4.38 3.14 0.10
C ALA A 94 2.84 3.24 0.02
N TRP A 95 2.17 3.64 1.11
CA TRP A 95 0.73 3.90 1.12
C TRP A 95 0.33 4.94 0.05
N TYR A 96 1.07 6.03 -0.06
CA TYR A 96 0.77 7.07 -1.05
C TYR A 96 1.11 6.64 -2.47
N LEU A 97 2.23 5.95 -2.67
CA LEU A 97 2.61 5.42 -3.98
C LEU A 97 1.62 4.37 -4.49
N SER A 98 1.11 3.51 -3.62
CA SER A 98 0.07 2.53 -3.94
C SER A 98 -1.21 3.20 -4.45
N GLN A 99 -1.64 4.30 -3.83
CA GLN A 99 -2.81 5.06 -4.31
C GLN A 99 -2.58 5.72 -5.67
N LEU A 100 -1.36 6.19 -5.95
CA LEU A 100 -1.03 6.73 -7.27
C LEU A 100 -1.11 5.63 -8.33
N LEU A 101 -0.50 4.48 -8.10
CA LEU A 101 -0.58 3.36 -9.04
C LEU A 101 -2.01 2.86 -9.23
N HIS A 102 -2.79 2.72 -8.15
CA HIS A 102 -4.21 2.35 -8.24
C HIS A 102 -4.99 3.29 -9.16
N LYS A 103 -4.75 4.60 -9.04
CA LYS A 103 -5.41 5.60 -9.87
C LYS A 103 -5.05 5.45 -11.35
N GLU A 104 -3.78 5.17 -11.66
CA GLU A 104 -3.32 4.97 -13.04
C GLU A 104 -3.84 3.65 -13.64
N GLU A 105 -3.78 2.54 -12.89
CA GLU A 105 -4.21 1.22 -13.36
C GLU A 105 -5.73 1.15 -13.61
N MET A 106 -6.53 1.64 -12.65
CA MET A 106 -7.99 1.48 -12.70
C MET A 106 -8.73 2.69 -13.26
N GLY A 107 -8.04 3.81 -13.52
CA GLY A 107 -8.62 5.09 -13.92
C GLY A 107 -9.55 5.72 -12.87
N ARG A 108 -9.62 5.13 -11.67
CA ARG A 108 -10.49 5.52 -10.55
C ARG A 108 -9.80 5.17 -9.23
N LEU A 109 -10.12 5.91 -8.17
CA LEU A 109 -9.59 5.64 -6.83
C LEU A 109 -10.73 5.59 -5.80
N GLY A 110 -11.11 6.72 -5.22
CA GLY A 110 -12.09 6.81 -4.15
C GLY A 110 -13.13 7.91 -4.38
N PHE A 111 -13.90 8.22 -3.33
CA PHE A 111 -14.85 9.33 -3.35
C PHE A 111 -14.13 10.68 -3.52
N TYR A 112 -14.89 11.73 -3.81
CA TYR A 112 -14.38 13.09 -4.01
C TYR A 112 -13.60 13.60 -2.77
N GLY A 113 -12.30 13.86 -2.93
CA GLY A 113 -11.42 14.29 -1.84
C GLY A 113 -10.76 13.15 -1.04
N TYR A 114 -10.97 11.89 -1.43
CA TYR A 114 -10.31 10.74 -0.81
C TYR A 114 -8.77 10.83 -0.88
N ASP A 115 -8.23 11.31 -2.00
CA ASP A 115 -6.80 11.46 -2.24
C ASP A 115 -6.20 12.78 -1.73
N LEU A 116 -6.96 13.63 -1.03
CA LEU A 116 -6.48 14.93 -0.53
C LEU A 116 -5.18 14.80 0.29
N GLN A 117 -5.04 13.69 1.03
CA GLN A 117 -3.85 13.42 1.84
C GLN A 117 -2.68 12.87 1.05
N GLY A 118 -2.90 12.27 -0.12
CA GLY A 118 -1.88 11.54 -0.89
C GLY A 118 -0.75 12.45 -1.39
N PRO A 119 -1.00 13.27 -2.42
CA PRO A 119 0.01 14.16 -3.01
C PRO A 119 0.57 15.16 -1.99
N VAL A 120 -0.28 15.65 -1.08
CA VAL A 120 0.09 16.67 -0.08
C VAL A 120 1.06 16.12 0.96
N ARG A 121 0.84 14.92 1.48
CA ARG A 121 1.71 14.34 2.52
C ARG A 121 2.91 13.60 1.93
N PHE A 122 2.82 13.07 0.71
CA PHE A 122 3.98 12.48 0.03
C PHE A 122 5.11 13.51 -0.18
N GLY A 123 4.77 14.73 -0.63
CA GLY A 123 5.74 15.82 -0.77
C GLY A 123 6.29 16.39 0.55
N GLN A 124 5.78 15.94 1.70
CA GLN A 124 6.20 16.39 3.04
C GLN A 124 7.09 15.36 3.76
N GLN A 125 7.34 14.18 3.17
CA GLN A 125 8.08 13.11 3.86
C GLN A 125 9.59 13.41 3.97
N PRO A 126 10.25 13.06 5.09
CA PRO A 126 11.67 13.34 5.36
C PRO A 126 12.64 12.81 4.31
N LEU A 127 12.28 11.69 3.66
CA LEU A 127 13.02 11.10 2.55
C LEU A 127 13.07 11.99 1.30
N TYR A 128 12.18 12.97 1.19
CA TYR A 128 12.09 13.93 0.08
C TYR A 128 12.41 15.38 0.52
N ARG A 129 12.14 15.76 1.77
CA ARG A 129 12.53 17.06 2.34
C ARG A 129 13.38 16.87 3.60
N ALA A 130 14.66 17.22 3.50
CA ALA A 130 15.65 17.10 4.58
C ALA A 130 15.41 17.98 5.84
N THR A 131 14.22 18.56 6.09
CA THR A 131 14.08 19.60 7.14
C THR A 131 12.80 19.67 7.96
N ARG A 132 11.86 18.73 7.88
CA ARG A 132 10.76 18.70 8.88
C ARG A 132 10.38 17.27 9.27
N SER A 133 10.91 16.83 10.40
CA SER A 133 10.39 15.69 11.17
C SER A 133 9.12 16.11 11.91
N ALA A 134 8.14 15.21 11.92
CA ALA A 134 6.97 15.34 12.78
C ALA A 134 7.36 15.00 14.23
N VAL A 135 7.14 15.96 15.14
CA VAL A 135 6.90 15.72 16.57
C VAL A 135 5.42 15.45 16.73
#